data_AF-A0A2P8HLL1-F1
#
_entry.id   AF-A0A2P8HLL1-F1
#
_cell.length_a   1.000
_cell.length_b   1.000
_cell.length_c   1.000
_cell.angle_alpha   90.00
_cell.angle_beta   90.00
_cell.angle_gamma   90.00
#
_symmetry.space_group_name_H-M   'P 1'
#
loop_
_entity.id
_entity.type
_entity.pdbx_description
1 polymer ?
#
loop_
_entity_poly.entity_id
_entity_poly.type
_entity_poly.pdbx_seq_one_letter_code
_entity_poly.pdbx_strand_id
1 'polypeptide(L)'
;MTNETPNVLEEAKSSFETLLRDIEDLNQTGEHPLQPLLNEVEETIVHPLKNMMDEEALRQTLDRFLSDTSEEDQTIDALKTIIQTIRKYIIDIEMVSINAMIHSRRLGGNGKAFGVISQNIKEFSNEMKKQYNQAYEHVERLHEWNDRFTEKINGLLNYSKELRTIKMQEFNQIVTDIKQSLPSGQSAVTAERMDELKTLSKGLTAGEETAFIEKAEQTLNDLTVENGEALSEHVLEKIQSLQHELANFSTELETLLAETDNFSEQKETFKQEMRGVEQQFSAIKEKMDYLKRLNVMSRIEISRLDREMQSFGDEIDQISQQVVREVETSDTFIVELQAKLNEDLEHFFKQLDGNTKHLKEAQATAHTFSEQLDPSQGVRSDSMHGLPSFHEASALIEEAKNMYAHS
;
A
#
# COMPACT_ATOMS: atom_id res chain seq x y z
N MET A 1 64.85 -33.52 -28.94
CA MET A 1 63.87 -32.97 -27.99
C MET A 1 63.75 -31.47 -28.25
N THR A 2 63.36 -31.06 -29.46
CA THR A 2 63.53 -29.66 -29.90
C THR A 2 62.48 -29.32 -30.96
N ASN A 3 61.25 -29.06 -30.53
CA ASN A 3 60.24 -28.36 -31.35
C ASN A 3 58.96 -27.94 -30.58
N GLU A 4 58.77 -28.31 -29.31
CA GLU A 4 57.54 -27.96 -28.57
C GLU A 4 57.65 -26.60 -27.85
N THR A 5 58.85 -26.18 -27.43
CA THR A 5 59.09 -24.91 -26.72
C THR A 5 58.67 -23.63 -27.46
N PRO A 6 58.88 -23.49 -28.78
CA PRO A 6 58.46 -22.30 -29.53
C PRO A 6 56.94 -22.14 -29.62
N ASN A 7 56.18 -23.24 -29.52
CA ASN A 7 54.74 -23.24 -29.75
C ASN A 7 53.97 -22.72 -28.52
N VAL A 8 54.37 -23.13 -27.32
CA VAL A 8 53.76 -22.68 -26.05
C VAL A 8 53.98 -21.18 -25.81
N LEU A 9 55.11 -20.63 -26.25
CA LEU A 9 55.42 -19.20 -26.10
C LEU A 9 54.57 -18.31 -27.03
N GLU A 10 54.33 -18.76 -28.26
CA GLU A 10 53.41 -18.10 -29.20
C GLU A 10 51.95 -18.21 -28.74
N GLU A 11 51.55 -19.36 -28.17
CA GLU A 11 50.23 -19.54 -27.56
C GLU A 11 50.04 -18.61 -26.35
N ALA A 12 51.01 -18.55 -25.43
CA ALA A 12 51.00 -17.62 -24.30
C ALA A 12 50.86 -16.16 -24.77
N LYS A 13 51.62 -15.77 -25.80
CA LYS A 13 51.56 -14.42 -26.39
C LYS A 13 50.18 -14.10 -26.99
N SER A 14 49.57 -15.04 -27.71
CA SER A 14 48.21 -14.89 -28.24
C SER A 14 47.17 -14.74 -27.13
N SER A 15 47.29 -15.50 -26.04
CA SER A 15 46.40 -15.38 -24.89
C SER A 15 46.60 -14.07 -24.14
N PHE A 16 47.83 -13.54 -24.06
CA PHE A 16 48.10 -12.19 -23.55
C PHE A 16 47.51 -11.08 -24.40
N GLU A 17 47.59 -11.18 -25.73
CA GLU A 17 46.95 -10.20 -26.63
C GLU A 17 45.42 -10.22 -26.49
N THR A 18 44.85 -11.41 -26.25
CA THR A 18 43.41 -11.57 -25.98
C THR A 18 43.04 -10.97 -24.62
N LEU A 19 43.80 -11.28 -23.57
CA LEU A 19 43.63 -10.70 -22.24
C LEU A 19 43.76 -9.17 -22.26
N LEU A 20 44.76 -8.63 -22.99
CA LEU A 20 44.94 -7.19 -23.17
C LEU A 20 43.72 -6.54 -23.82
N ARG A 21 43.10 -7.22 -24.79
CA ARG A 21 41.89 -6.75 -25.46
C ARG A 21 40.67 -6.77 -24.54
N ASP A 22 40.50 -7.83 -23.75
CA ASP A 22 39.41 -7.96 -22.79
C ASP A 22 39.53 -6.90 -21.67
N ILE A 23 40.76 -6.66 -21.18
CA ILE A 23 41.05 -5.59 -20.22
C ILE A 23 40.86 -4.20 -20.85
N GLU A 24 41.22 -4.01 -22.12
CA GLU A 24 40.95 -2.76 -22.85
C GLU A 24 39.45 -2.51 -23.02
N ASP A 25 38.65 -3.53 -23.29
CA ASP A 25 37.19 -3.42 -23.41
C ASP A 25 36.54 -3.13 -22.05
N LEU A 26 36.99 -3.79 -20.97
CA LEU A 26 36.61 -3.46 -19.60
C LEU A 26 36.97 -2.00 -19.24
N ASN A 27 38.20 -1.56 -19.56
CA ASN A 27 38.66 -0.20 -19.29
C ASN A 27 38.00 0.86 -20.18
N GLN A 28 37.54 0.52 -21.39
CA GLN A 28 36.78 1.41 -22.28
C GLN A 28 35.39 1.72 -21.72
N THR A 29 34.79 0.81 -20.94
CA THR A 29 33.50 1.09 -20.27
C THR A 29 33.67 2.01 -19.07
N GLY A 30 34.82 2.01 -18.38
CA GLY A 30 35.16 2.92 -17.29
C GLY A 30 34.30 2.80 -16.02
N GLU A 31 33.31 1.91 -16.00
CA GLU A 31 32.34 1.74 -14.91
C GLU A 31 32.75 0.56 -14.00
N HIS A 32 32.70 0.78 -12.69
CA HIS A 32 32.95 -0.26 -11.71
C HIS A 32 31.81 -1.32 -11.76
N PRO A 33 32.07 -2.63 -11.55
CA PRO A 33 31.04 -3.68 -11.63
C PRO A 33 29.83 -3.50 -10.70
N LEU A 34 30.01 -2.78 -9.59
CA LEU A 34 28.93 -2.39 -8.68
C LEU A 34 28.02 -1.28 -9.23
N GLN A 35 28.48 -0.51 -10.21
CA GLN A 35 27.74 0.64 -10.70
C GLN A 35 26.47 0.26 -11.48
N PRO A 36 26.48 -0.76 -12.36
CA PRO A 36 25.25 -1.32 -12.93
C PRO A 36 24.28 -1.83 -11.86
N LEU A 37 24.77 -2.55 -10.84
CA LEU A 37 23.95 -3.03 -9.73
C LEU A 37 23.33 -1.86 -8.95
N LEU A 38 24.10 -0.82 -8.63
CA LEU A 38 23.59 0.37 -7.92
C LEU A 38 22.60 1.19 -8.77
N ASN A 39 22.77 1.21 -10.10
CA ASN A 39 21.81 1.83 -11.01
C ASN A 39 20.51 1.00 -11.08
N GLU A 40 20.62 -0.32 -11.16
CA GLU A 40 19.48 -1.24 -11.14
C GLU A 40 18.72 -1.17 -9.81
N VAL A 41 19.44 -1.11 -8.68
CA VAL A 41 18.92 -0.86 -7.34
C VAL A 41 18.13 0.45 -7.31
N GLU A 42 18.69 1.54 -7.82
CA GLU A 42 18.04 2.85 -7.87
C GLU A 42 16.77 2.82 -8.74
N GLU A 43 16.82 2.29 -9.96
CA GLU A 43 15.65 2.23 -10.86
C GLU A 43 14.55 1.31 -10.32
N THR A 44 14.93 0.14 -9.82
CA THR A 44 13.99 -0.94 -9.46
C THR A 44 13.38 -0.73 -8.08
N ILE A 45 14.02 0.00 -7.17
CA ILE A 45 13.43 0.39 -5.88
C ILE A 45 12.60 1.67 -6.02
N VAL A 46 13.08 2.67 -6.77
CA VAL A 46 12.38 3.96 -6.94
C VAL A 46 11.04 3.79 -7.67
N HIS A 47 10.95 2.92 -8.68
CA HIS A 47 9.75 2.80 -9.48
C HIS A 47 8.54 2.22 -8.70
N PRO A 48 8.64 1.06 -8.01
CA PRO A 48 7.59 0.57 -7.13
C PRO A 48 7.24 1.55 -6.03
N LEU A 49 8.22 2.29 -5.49
CA LEU A 49 7.98 3.25 -4.40
C LEU A 49 7.23 4.51 -4.83
N LYS A 50 7.44 4.99 -6.06
CA LYS A 50 6.61 6.07 -6.62
C LYS A 50 5.16 5.63 -6.81
N ASN A 51 4.94 4.34 -7.03
CA ASN A 51 3.64 3.75 -7.34
C ASN A 51 3.07 2.91 -6.18
N MET A 52 3.71 2.91 -4.99
CA MET A 52 3.33 2.00 -3.91
C MET A 52 1.93 2.30 -3.37
N MET A 53 1.52 3.56 -3.49
CA MET A 53 0.19 3.99 -3.10
C MET A 53 -0.27 5.18 -3.94
N ASP A 54 -1.42 5.01 -4.58
CA ASP A 54 -2.13 6.09 -5.24
C ASP A 54 -2.88 6.94 -4.20
N GLU A 55 -2.14 7.87 -3.57
CA GLU A 55 -2.65 8.73 -2.51
C GLU A 55 -3.82 9.61 -2.99
N GLU A 56 -3.76 10.07 -4.23
CA GLU A 56 -4.80 10.91 -4.82
C GLU A 56 -6.08 10.10 -5.01
N ALA A 57 -5.97 8.89 -5.56
CA ALA A 57 -7.14 8.05 -5.77
C ALA A 57 -7.76 7.55 -4.45
N LEU A 58 -6.95 7.28 -3.41
CA LEU A 58 -7.44 6.97 -2.06
C LEU A 58 -8.10 8.19 -1.40
N ARG A 59 -7.52 9.40 -1.55
CA ARG A 59 -8.11 10.64 -1.07
C ARG A 59 -9.43 10.95 -1.77
N GLN A 60 -9.53 10.76 -3.07
CA GLN A 60 -10.78 10.94 -3.81
C GLN A 60 -11.86 9.97 -3.32
N THR A 61 -11.51 8.71 -3.05
CA THR A 61 -12.46 7.75 -2.48
C THR A 61 -12.88 8.15 -1.07
N LEU A 62 -11.93 8.59 -0.23
CA LEU A 62 -12.23 9.15 1.10
C LEU A 62 -13.15 10.37 1.00
N ASP A 63 -12.81 11.33 0.14
CA ASP A 63 -13.60 12.55 -0.04
C ASP A 63 -15.00 12.19 -0.52
N ARG A 64 -15.18 11.24 -1.44
CA ARG A 64 -16.51 10.77 -1.87
C ARG A 64 -17.31 10.12 -0.74
N PHE A 65 -16.61 9.39 0.12
CA PHE A 65 -17.19 8.71 1.29
C PHE A 65 -17.55 9.68 2.42
N LEU A 66 -16.76 10.77 2.57
CA LEU A 66 -16.80 11.72 3.68
C LEU A 66 -17.43 13.07 3.34
N SER A 67 -17.70 13.36 2.07
CA SER A 67 -18.06 14.72 1.67
C SER A 67 -19.44 15.12 2.19
N ASP A 68 -19.39 15.89 3.27
CA ASP A 68 -20.34 16.96 3.65
C ASP A 68 -20.46 18.08 2.57
N THR A 69 -19.62 18.03 1.53
CA THR A 69 -19.36 19.14 0.59
C THR A 69 -19.95 18.96 -0.80
N SER A 70 -20.62 17.85 -1.09
CA SER A 70 -21.40 17.72 -2.33
C SER A 70 -22.87 18.02 -2.02
N GLU A 71 -23.59 18.61 -2.98
CA GLU A 71 -25.05 18.83 -2.91
C GLU A 71 -25.86 17.51 -2.80
N GLU A 72 -25.22 16.38 -2.52
CA GLU A 72 -25.83 15.08 -2.38
C GLU A 72 -26.18 14.82 -0.91
N ASP A 73 -27.48 14.85 -0.61
CA ASP A 73 -28.08 14.55 0.70
C ASP A 73 -27.75 13.13 1.24
N GLN A 74 -26.94 12.31 0.54
CA GLN A 74 -26.68 10.90 0.82
C GLN A 74 -25.41 10.70 1.67
N THR A 75 -25.46 11.11 2.94
CA THR A 75 -24.39 10.89 3.94
C THR A 75 -24.90 10.14 5.18
N ILE A 76 -23.97 9.62 6.00
CA ILE A 76 -24.30 9.01 7.31
C ILE A 76 -24.93 10.05 8.25
N ASP A 77 -24.52 11.32 8.18
CA ASP A 77 -25.10 12.41 8.98
C ASP A 77 -26.51 12.80 8.53
N ALA A 78 -26.79 12.72 7.23
CA ALA A 78 -28.15 12.88 6.73
C ALA A 78 -29.05 11.75 7.25
N LEU A 79 -28.56 10.50 7.25
CA LEU A 79 -29.29 9.37 7.85
C LEU A 79 -29.58 9.59 9.34
N LYS A 80 -28.58 10.05 10.10
CA LYS A 80 -28.73 10.40 11.52
C LYS A 80 -29.80 11.47 11.73
N THR A 81 -29.79 12.52 10.90
CA THR A 81 -30.76 13.61 10.93
C THR A 81 -32.18 13.12 10.64
N ILE A 82 -32.34 12.24 9.66
CA ILE A 82 -33.61 11.60 9.31
C ILE A 82 -34.17 10.81 10.50
N ILE A 83 -33.35 9.95 11.11
CA ILE A 83 -33.73 9.14 12.29
C ILE A 83 -34.17 10.03 13.45
N GLN A 84 -33.44 11.11 13.72
CA GLN A 84 -33.79 12.07 14.78
C GLN A 84 -35.10 12.80 14.49
N THR A 85 -35.34 13.17 13.23
CA THR A 85 -36.57 13.84 12.79
C THR A 85 -37.78 12.93 12.98
N ILE A 86 -37.69 11.66 12.58
CA ILE A 86 -38.81 10.73 12.76
C ILE A 86 -39.04 10.42 14.25
N ARG A 87 -37.97 10.28 15.02
CA ARG A 87 -38.07 10.10 16.48
C ARG A 87 -38.84 11.26 17.12
N LYS A 88 -38.60 12.51 16.68
CA LYS A 88 -39.36 13.68 17.15
C LYS A 88 -40.85 13.53 16.85
N TYR A 89 -41.21 13.16 15.62
CA TYR A 89 -42.63 12.95 15.27
C TYR A 89 -43.29 11.82 16.05
N ILE A 90 -42.56 10.75 16.38
CA ILE A 90 -43.09 9.66 17.23
C ILE A 90 -43.40 10.16 18.64
N ILE A 91 -42.56 11.04 19.19
CA ILE A 91 -42.82 11.69 20.50
C ILE A 91 -44.05 12.60 20.40
N ASP A 92 -44.21 13.33 19.31
CA ASP A 92 -45.39 14.17 19.09
C ASP A 92 -46.68 13.32 19.01
N ILE A 93 -46.66 12.20 18.29
CA ILE A 93 -47.76 11.22 18.26
C ILE A 93 -48.08 10.71 19.68
N GLU A 94 -47.06 10.36 20.46
CA GLU A 94 -47.22 9.89 21.83
C GLU A 94 -47.95 10.96 22.68
N MET A 95 -47.50 12.22 22.61
CA MET A 95 -48.08 13.32 23.37
C MET A 95 -49.54 13.60 22.99
N VAL A 96 -49.83 13.64 21.68
CA VAL A 96 -51.21 13.83 21.20
C VAL A 96 -52.09 12.67 21.65
N SER A 97 -51.60 11.43 21.60
CA SER A 97 -52.35 10.25 22.07
C SER A 97 -52.64 10.29 23.58
N ILE A 98 -51.73 10.82 24.40
CA ILE A 98 -51.94 11.01 25.84
C ILE A 98 -53.02 12.06 26.10
N ASN A 99 -52.97 13.19 25.39
CA ASN A 99 -53.98 14.25 25.50
C ASN A 99 -55.36 13.72 25.08
N ALA A 100 -55.42 13.05 23.94
CA ALA A 100 -56.61 12.38 23.43
C ALA A 100 -57.21 11.39 24.46
N MET A 101 -56.36 10.60 25.11
CA MET A 101 -56.78 9.69 26.18
C MET A 101 -57.35 10.41 27.40
N ILE A 102 -56.74 11.52 27.85
CA ILE A 102 -57.25 12.33 28.97
C ILE A 102 -58.63 12.92 28.63
N HIS A 103 -58.79 13.46 27.42
CA HIS A 103 -60.06 14.00 26.95
C HIS A 103 -61.13 12.91 26.80
N SER A 104 -60.77 11.73 26.30
CA SER A 104 -61.67 10.58 26.18
C SER A 104 -62.29 10.18 27.53
N ARG A 105 -61.49 10.23 28.61
CA ARG A 105 -61.97 9.92 29.97
C ARG A 105 -62.95 10.97 30.49
N ARG A 106 -62.76 12.25 30.14
CA ARG A 106 -63.68 13.34 30.52
C ARG A 106 -65.05 13.19 29.85
N LEU A 107 -65.10 12.65 28.64
CA LEU A 107 -66.34 12.40 27.89
C LEU A 107 -67.12 11.15 28.36
N GLY A 108 -66.58 10.38 29.32
CA GLY A 108 -67.26 9.23 29.91
C GLY A 108 -67.56 8.13 28.88
N GLY A 109 -68.84 7.73 28.77
CA GLY A 109 -69.27 6.65 27.87
C GLY A 109 -69.00 6.94 26.39
N ASN A 110 -69.15 8.20 25.97
CA ASN A 110 -69.00 8.63 24.58
C ASN A 110 -67.53 8.65 24.13
N GLY A 111 -66.57 8.74 25.06
CA GLY A 111 -65.14 8.74 24.75
C GLY A 111 -64.48 7.37 24.72
N LYS A 112 -65.18 6.27 25.07
CA LYS A 112 -64.56 4.95 25.24
C LYS A 112 -63.81 4.43 24.01
N ALA A 113 -64.43 4.52 22.83
CA ALA A 113 -63.82 4.06 21.58
C ALA A 113 -62.54 4.86 21.25
N PHE A 114 -62.61 6.18 21.41
CA PHE A 114 -61.47 7.08 21.21
C PHE A 114 -60.35 6.84 22.24
N GLY A 115 -60.70 6.49 23.48
CA GLY A 115 -59.73 6.09 24.50
C GLY A 115 -58.96 4.83 24.15
N VAL A 116 -59.62 3.82 23.57
CA VAL A 116 -58.96 2.58 23.09
C VAL A 116 -58.03 2.89 21.92
N ILE A 117 -58.48 3.70 20.96
CA ILE A 117 -57.66 4.14 19.82
C ILE A 117 -56.42 4.89 20.31
N SER A 118 -56.59 5.85 21.22
CA SER A 118 -55.48 6.62 21.79
C SER A 118 -54.48 5.75 22.54
N GLN A 119 -54.96 4.73 23.26
CA GLN A 119 -54.10 3.75 23.91
C GLN A 119 -53.29 2.93 22.89
N ASN A 120 -53.92 2.48 21.81
CA ASN A 120 -53.24 1.76 20.74
C ASN A 120 -52.19 2.63 20.03
N ILE A 121 -52.46 3.92 19.81
CA ILE A 121 -51.51 4.89 19.25
C ILE A 121 -50.30 5.05 20.18
N LYS A 122 -50.55 5.16 21.50
CA LYS A 122 -49.49 5.24 22.51
C LYS A 122 -48.63 3.98 22.58
N GLU A 123 -49.25 2.80 22.52
CA GLU A 123 -48.52 1.53 22.49
C GLU A 123 -47.67 1.41 21.23
N PHE A 124 -48.23 1.81 20.09
CA PHE A 124 -47.49 1.93 18.84
C PHE A 124 -46.30 2.89 18.96
N SER A 125 -46.49 4.11 19.48
CA SER A 125 -45.41 5.10 19.60
C SER A 125 -44.28 4.60 20.50
N ASN A 126 -44.60 3.88 21.57
CA ASN A 126 -43.60 3.26 22.46
C ASN A 126 -42.77 2.19 21.74
N GLU A 127 -43.41 1.32 20.97
CA GLU A 127 -42.71 0.31 20.20
C GLU A 127 -41.85 0.96 19.10
N MET A 128 -42.39 1.96 18.39
CA MET A 128 -41.65 2.71 17.39
C MET A 128 -40.42 3.38 17.97
N LYS A 129 -40.57 4.04 19.12
CA LYS A 129 -39.45 4.68 19.83
C LYS A 129 -38.33 3.70 20.14
N LYS A 130 -38.66 2.45 20.52
CA LYS A 130 -37.67 1.39 20.76
C LYS A 130 -36.92 1.04 19.47
N GLN A 131 -37.64 0.79 18.37
CA GLN A 131 -37.04 0.45 17.07
C GLN A 131 -36.14 1.58 16.55
N TYR A 132 -36.58 2.83 16.67
CA TYR A 132 -35.79 3.99 16.28
C TYR A 132 -34.55 4.22 17.14
N ASN A 133 -34.61 3.91 18.44
CA ASN A 133 -33.41 3.95 19.28
C ASN A 133 -32.39 2.90 18.84
N GLN A 134 -32.84 1.69 18.46
CA GLN A 134 -31.94 0.66 17.94
C GLN A 134 -31.34 1.05 16.59
N ALA A 135 -32.14 1.64 15.69
CA ALA A 135 -31.65 2.18 14.41
C ALA A 135 -30.60 3.28 14.66
N TYR A 136 -30.88 4.19 15.59
CA TYR A 136 -29.97 5.26 15.99
C TYR A 136 -28.64 4.70 16.50
N GLU A 137 -28.67 3.68 17.35
CA GLU A 137 -27.43 3.04 17.85
C GLU A 137 -26.56 2.46 16.72
N HIS A 138 -27.17 1.85 15.69
CA HIS A 138 -26.42 1.37 14.52
C HIS A 138 -25.82 2.53 13.71
N VAL A 139 -26.56 3.62 13.55
CA VAL A 139 -26.06 4.82 12.85
C VAL A 139 -24.95 5.52 13.60
N GLU A 140 -25.02 5.59 14.94
CA GLU A 140 -23.90 6.10 15.74
C GLU A 140 -22.67 5.21 15.57
N ARG A 141 -22.83 3.88 15.58
CA ARG A 141 -21.71 2.96 15.33
C ARG A 141 -21.14 3.10 13.93
N LEU A 142 -21.96 3.38 12.91
CA LEU A 142 -21.50 3.70 11.56
C LEU A 142 -20.71 5.00 11.52
N HIS A 143 -21.16 6.03 12.21
CA HIS A 143 -20.44 7.30 12.32
C HIS A 143 -19.08 7.09 13.01
N GLU A 144 -19.04 6.40 14.16
CA GLU A 144 -17.79 6.09 14.84
C GLU A 144 -16.85 5.20 13.99
N TRP A 145 -17.43 4.27 13.22
CA TRP A 145 -16.66 3.47 12.27
C TRP A 145 -16.07 4.35 11.18
N ASN A 146 -16.84 5.30 10.63
CA ASN A 146 -16.38 6.23 9.61
C ASN A 146 -15.21 7.10 10.10
N ASP A 147 -15.29 7.60 11.33
CA ASP A 147 -14.21 8.37 11.97
C ASP A 147 -12.92 7.53 12.08
N ARG A 148 -13.03 6.30 12.59
CA ARG A 148 -11.87 5.38 12.71
C ARG A 148 -11.31 4.97 11.36
N PHE A 149 -12.17 4.71 10.38
CA PHE A 149 -11.76 4.35 9.03
C PHE A 149 -10.97 5.49 8.37
N THR A 150 -11.45 6.72 8.52
CA THR A 150 -10.78 7.94 8.05
C THR A 150 -9.43 8.15 8.73
N GLU A 151 -9.37 8.01 10.05
CA GLU A 151 -8.13 8.11 10.81
C GLU A 151 -7.10 7.08 10.34
N LYS A 152 -7.51 5.82 10.18
CA LYS A 152 -6.63 4.75 9.69
C LYS A 152 -6.10 5.04 8.29
N ILE A 153 -6.94 5.51 7.35
CA ILE A 153 -6.48 5.83 6.00
C ILE A 153 -5.52 7.02 6.05
N ASN A 154 -5.83 8.07 6.81
CA ASN A 154 -4.90 9.20 6.94
C ASN A 154 -3.56 8.78 7.56
N GLY A 155 -3.56 7.87 8.53
CA GLY A 155 -2.35 7.24 9.07
C GLY A 155 -1.56 6.51 7.99
N LEU A 156 -2.23 5.65 7.20
CA LEU A 156 -1.66 4.92 6.08
C LEU A 156 -1.02 5.87 5.04
N LEU A 157 -1.76 6.91 4.62
CA LEU A 157 -1.32 7.93 3.68
C LEU A 157 -0.08 8.66 4.18
N ASN A 158 -0.08 9.10 5.45
CA ASN A 158 1.05 9.83 6.03
C ASN A 158 2.30 8.94 6.12
N TYR A 159 2.13 7.68 6.53
CA TYR A 159 3.24 6.76 6.67
C TYR A 159 3.85 6.35 5.32
N SER A 160 3.02 6.09 4.30
CA SER A 160 3.52 5.92 2.91
C SER A 160 4.29 7.14 2.43
N LYS A 161 3.80 8.35 2.71
CA LYS A 161 4.46 9.59 2.32
C LYS A 161 5.82 9.74 3.01
N GLU A 162 5.92 9.38 4.28
CA GLU A 162 7.18 9.34 5.03
C GLU A 162 8.17 8.36 4.39
N LEU A 163 7.73 7.13 4.07
CA LEU A 163 8.56 6.15 3.36
C LEU A 163 9.02 6.67 1.99
N ARG A 164 8.14 7.34 1.24
CA ARG A 164 8.45 7.87 -0.09
C ARG A 164 9.43 9.04 -0.09
N THR A 165 9.37 9.88 0.95
CA THR A 165 10.13 11.13 0.97
C THR A 165 11.41 11.01 1.78
N ILE A 166 11.30 10.63 3.06
CA ILE A 166 12.43 10.62 3.99
C ILE A 166 13.30 9.41 3.72
N LYS A 167 12.73 8.20 3.74
CA LYS A 167 13.51 6.96 3.57
C LYS A 167 14.12 6.81 2.19
N MET A 168 13.39 7.24 1.16
CA MET A 168 13.95 7.29 -0.20
C MET A 168 15.11 8.28 -0.33
N GLN A 169 15.05 9.43 0.34
CA GLN A 169 16.13 10.41 0.30
C GLN A 169 17.39 9.87 1.00
N GLU A 170 17.23 9.23 2.16
CA GLU A 170 18.32 8.56 2.87
C GLU A 170 18.96 7.47 2.01
N PHE A 171 18.13 6.63 1.39
CA PHE A 171 18.56 5.59 0.45
C PHE A 171 19.35 6.15 -0.74
N ASN A 172 18.81 7.15 -1.45
CA ASN A 172 19.48 7.75 -2.61
C ASN A 172 20.79 8.43 -2.23
N GLN A 173 20.87 9.00 -1.02
CA GLN A 173 22.11 9.57 -0.52
C GLN A 173 23.16 8.48 -0.33
N ILE A 174 22.82 7.35 0.30
CA ILE A 174 23.74 6.22 0.49
C ILE A 174 24.22 5.67 -0.85
N VAL A 175 23.31 5.47 -1.82
CA VAL A 175 23.67 4.99 -3.16
C VAL A 175 24.60 5.97 -3.87
N THR A 176 24.30 7.26 -3.83
CA THR A 176 25.15 8.31 -4.41
C THR A 176 26.53 8.33 -3.78
N ASP A 177 26.57 8.23 -2.46
CA ASP A 177 27.77 8.18 -1.65
C ASP A 177 28.65 6.97 -1.99
N ILE A 178 28.05 5.80 -2.25
CA ILE A 178 28.78 4.62 -2.73
C ILE A 178 29.33 4.90 -4.12
N LYS A 179 28.50 5.34 -5.07
CA LYS A 179 28.92 5.66 -6.46
C LYS A 179 30.11 6.63 -6.50
N GLN A 180 30.11 7.66 -5.65
CA GLN A 180 31.21 8.63 -5.56
C GLN A 180 32.48 8.07 -4.89
N SER A 181 32.34 7.04 -4.07
CA SER A 181 33.46 6.39 -3.37
C SER A 181 34.04 5.21 -4.15
N LEU A 182 33.36 4.76 -5.21
CA LEU A 182 33.90 3.75 -6.12
C LEU A 182 35.10 4.34 -6.86
N PRO A 183 36.22 3.61 -6.95
CA PRO A 183 37.35 4.06 -7.77
C PRO A 183 36.85 4.21 -9.21
N SER A 184 37.08 5.38 -9.80
CA SER A 184 36.89 5.56 -11.24
C SER A 184 37.76 4.52 -11.95
N GLY A 185 37.18 3.67 -12.81
CA GLY A 185 37.87 2.54 -13.46
C GLY A 185 39.12 2.89 -14.27
N GLN A 186 39.54 4.15 -14.28
CA GLN A 186 40.85 4.61 -14.70
C GLN A 186 41.80 4.64 -13.50
N SER A 187 42.29 3.48 -13.08
CA SER A 187 43.58 3.51 -12.40
C SER A 187 44.62 3.92 -13.46
N ALA A 188 45.26 5.09 -13.30
CA ALA A 188 46.41 5.45 -14.13
C ALA A 188 47.49 4.36 -14.12
N VAL A 189 47.48 3.52 -13.09
CA VAL A 189 48.35 2.36 -12.90
C VAL A 189 47.95 1.20 -13.82
N THR A 190 46.66 0.88 -14.04
CA THR A 190 46.27 -0.18 -15.01
C THR A 190 46.66 0.18 -16.43
N ALA A 191 46.57 1.46 -16.80
CA ALA A 191 47.03 1.94 -18.11
C ALA A 191 48.57 1.85 -18.26
N GLU A 192 49.33 2.21 -17.22
CA GLU A 192 50.79 2.10 -17.19
C GLU A 192 51.25 0.63 -17.28
N ARG A 193 50.62 -0.27 -16.50
CA ARG A 193 50.90 -1.72 -16.53
C ARG A 193 50.48 -2.40 -17.83
N MET A 194 49.39 -1.95 -18.45
CA MET A 194 49.02 -2.41 -19.80
C MET A 194 50.04 -1.98 -20.85
N ASP A 195 50.59 -0.77 -20.74
CA ASP A 195 51.65 -0.31 -21.63
C ASP A 195 52.96 -1.09 -21.38
N GLU A 196 53.24 -1.46 -20.13
CA GLU A 196 54.32 -2.40 -19.79
C GLU A 196 54.11 -3.78 -20.43
N LEU A 197 52.92 -4.39 -20.31
CA LEU A 197 52.59 -5.68 -20.94
C LEU A 197 52.67 -5.62 -22.48
N LYS A 198 52.18 -4.54 -23.10
CA LYS A 198 52.31 -4.32 -24.55
C LYS A 198 53.76 -4.13 -24.98
N THR A 199 54.56 -3.49 -24.15
CA THR A 199 55.99 -3.30 -24.40
C THR A 199 56.73 -4.63 -24.28
N LEU A 200 56.37 -5.45 -23.29
CA LEU A 200 56.92 -6.80 -23.08
C LEU A 200 56.55 -7.74 -24.23
N SER A 201 55.30 -7.75 -24.69
CA SER A 201 54.86 -8.62 -25.78
C SER A 201 55.50 -8.28 -27.14
N LYS A 202 55.81 -6.99 -27.37
CA LYS A 202 56.51 -6.50 -28.57
C LYS A 202 58.03 -6.71 -28.52
N GLY A 203 58.61 -6.80 -27.32
CA GLY A 203 60.06 -6.87 -27.09
C GLY A 203 60.66 -8.28 -27.13
N LEU A 204 59.84 -9.34 -27.15
CA LEU A 204 60.33 -10.73 -27.17
C LEU A 204 61.25 -10.98 -28.38
N THR A 205 62.54 -11.14 -28.10
CA THR A 205 63.52 -11.69 -29.04
C THR A 205 64.01 -13.03 -28.52
N ALA A 206 64.43 -13.91 -29.43
CA ALA A 206 64.93 -15.24 -29.07
C ALA A 206 66.13 -15.12 -28.10
N GLY A 207 65.98 -15.61 -26.86
CA GLY A 207 66.97 -15.55 -25.78
C GLY A 207 66.57 -14.79 -24.51
N GLU A 208 65.40 -14.14 -24.46
CA GLU A 208 64.89 -13.39 -23.29
C GLU A 208 63.64 -14.03 -22.64
N GLU A 209 63.35 -15.29 -22.94
CA GLU A 209 62.08 -15.95 -22.62
C GLU A 209 61.82 -16.09 -21.11
N THR A 210 62.85 -16.36 -20.31
CA THR A 210 62.73 -16.48 -18.86
C THR A 210 62.44 -15.14 -18.18
N ALA A 211 63.06 -14.06 -18.66
CA ALA A 211 62.83 -12.70 -18.16
C ALA A 211 61.42 -12.20 -18.54
N PHE A 212 60.92 -12.59 -19.71
CA PHE A 212 59.54 -12.33 -20.10
C PHE A 212 58.53 -13.04 -19.19
N ILE A 213 58.72 -14.34 -18.94
CA ILE A 213 57.82 -15.14 -18.09
C ILE A 213 57.75 -14.58 -16.67
N GLU A 214 58.90 -14.27 -16.05
CA GLU A 214 58.96 -13.72 -14.68
C GLU A 214 58.28 -12.34 -14.59
N LYS A 215 58.53 -11.47 -15.58
CA LYS A 215 57.95 -10.13 -15.59
C LYS A 215 56.46 -10.13 -15.95
N ALA A 216 56.03 -11.00 -16.85
CA ALA A 216 54.62 -11.14 -17.22
C ALA A 216 53.79 -11.72 -16.07
N GLU A 217 54.34 -12.69 -15.33
CA GLU A 217 53.73 -13.19 -14.10
C GLU A 217 53.67 -12.10 -13.02
N GLN A 218 54.75 -11.35 -12.82
CA GLN A 218 54.76 -10.25 -11.86
C GLN A 218 53.71 -9.20 -12.22
N THR A 219 53.63 -8.78 -13.48
CA THR A 219 52.60 -7.82 -13.93
C THR A 219 51.18 -8.40 -13.84
N LEU A 220 50.98 -9.69 -14.09
CA LEU A 220 49.68 -10.37 -13.86
C LEU A 220 49.31 -10.39 -12.38
N ASN A 221 50.25 -10.75 -11.51
CA ASN A 221 50.07 -10.75 -10.06
C ASN A 221 49.76 -9.35 -9.54
N ASP A 222 50.51 -8.34 -9.99
CA ASP A 222 50.29 -6.92 -9.65
C ASP A 222 48.93 -6.43 -10.16
N LEU A 223 48.51 -6.81 -11.38
CA LEU A 223 47.18 -6.52 -11.91
C LEU A 223 46.07 -7.19 -11.09
N THR A 224 46.27 -8.40 -10.57
CA THR A 224 45.32 -9.04 -9.63
C THR A 224 45.30 -8.40 -8.25
N VAL A 225 46.44 -7.90 -7.75
CA VAL A 225 46.52 -7.26 -6.43
C VAL A 225 45.94 -5.84 -6.47
N GLU A 226 46.13 -5.10 -7.56
CA GLU A 226 45.63 -3.73 -7.73
C GLU A 226 44.18 -3.66 -8.25
N ASN A 227 43.76 -4.52 -9.20
CA ASN A 227 42.32 -4.65 -9.52
C ASN A 227 41.56 -5.43 -8.45
N GLY A 228 42.29 -6.17 -7.61
CA GLY A 228 41.83 -6.75 -6.36
C GLY A 228 42.06 -5.81 -5.17
N GLU A 229 42.25 -4.50 -5.37
CA GLU A 229 42.10 -3.55 -4.26
C GLU A 229 40.72 -3.80 -3.67
N ALA A 230 40.73 -4.46 -2.52
CA ALA A 230 39.53 -4.70 -1.74
C ALA A 230 38.79 -3.36 -1.67
N LEU A 231 37.48 -3.39 -1.98
CA LEU A 231 36.58 -2.26 -1.73
C LEU A 231 37.05 -1.61 -0.44
N SER A 232 37.44 -0.33 -0.51
CA SER A 232 38.02 0.33 0.65
C SER A 232 37.12 0.09 1.87
N GLU A 233 37.70 -0.02 3.06
CA GLU A 233 36.94 -0.26 4.30
C GLU A 233 35.73 0.70 4.39
N HIS A 234 35.91 1.93 3.90
CA HIS A 234 34.86 2.94 3.77
C HIS A 234 33.72 2.56 2.79
N VAL A 235 34.00 1.96 1.63
CA VAL A 235 32.97 1.48 0.69
C VAL A 235 32.23 0.28 1.25
N LEU A 236 32.94 -0.63 1.93
CA LEU A 236 32.31 -1.78 2.60
C LEU A 236 31.37 -1.33 3.72
N GLU A 237 31.77 -0.35 4.54
CA GLU A 237 30.91 0.27 5.56
C GLU A 237 29.64 0.87 4.92
N LYS A 238 29.76 1.55 3.78
CA LYS A 238 28.60 2.12 3.08
C LYS A 238 27.68 1.05 2.48
N ILE A 239 28.23 -0.04 1.94
CA ILE A 239 27.43 -1.18 1.46
C ILE A 239 26.68 -1.81 2.62
N GLN A 240 27.33 -2.03 3.77
CA GLN A 240 26.66 -2.52 4.98
C GLN A 240 25.55 -1.57 5.47
N SER A 241 25.79 -0.26 5.39
CA SER A 241 24.76 0.75 5.69
C SER A 241 23.57 0.65 4.74
N LEU A 242 23.82 0.47 3.43
CA LEU A 242 22.77 0.25 2.43
C LEU A 242 21.97 -1.02 2.71
N GLN A 243 22.63 -2.12 3.06
CA GLN A 243 21.97 -3.38 3.42
C GLN A 243 21.10 -3.23 4.66
N HIS A 244 21.60 -2.52 5.68
CA HIS A 244 20.82 -2.24 6.89
C HIS A 244 19.58 -1.41 6.58
N GLU A 245 19.71 -0.38 5.73
CA GLU A 245 18.56 0.45 5.35
C GLU A 245 17.56 -0.33 4.50
N LEU A 246 18.00 -1.22 3.61
CA LEU A 246 17.12 -2.12 2.87
C LEU A 246 16.34 -3.09 3.79
N ALA A 247 17.00 -3.62 4.81
CA ALA A 247 16.35 -4.50 5.79
C ALA A 247 15.33 -3.75 6.66
N ASN A 248 15.68 -2.55 7.12
CA ASN A 248 14.76 -1.67 7.85
C ASN A 248 13.55 -1.34 6.96
N PHE A 249 13.81 -0.91 5.73
CA PHE A 249 12.78 -0.58 4.74
C PHE A 249 11.84 -1.77 4.46
N SER A 250 12.38 -2.99 4.33
CA SER A 250 11.57 -4.20 4.18
C SER A 250 10.65 -4.46 5.38
N THR A 251 11.11 -4.14 6.60
CA THR A 251 10.32 -4.27 7.84
C THR A 251 9.21 -3.21 7.91
N GLU A 252 9.49 -1.98 7.48
CA GLU A 252 8.49 -0.91 7.37
C GLU A 252 7.42 -1.27 6.32
N LEU A 253 7.81 -1.85 5.18
CA LEU A 253 6.86 -2.37 4.18
C LEU A 253 6.00 -3.52 4.71
N GLU A 254 6.57 -4.41 5.53
CA GLU A 254 5.80 -5.47 6.19
C GLU A 254 4.75 -4.90 7.15
N THR A 255 5.13 -3.87 7.91
CA THR A 255 4.21 -3.13 8.77
C THR A 255 3.09 -2.48 7.96
N LEU A 256 3.43 -1.86 6.83
CA LEU A 256 2.45 -1.26 5.93
C LEU A 256 1.47 -2.30 5.37
N LEU A 257 1.99 -3.46 4.95
CA LEU A 257 1.18 -4.57 4.44
C LEU A 257 0.23 -5.10 5.52
N ALA A 258 0.70 -5.28 6.75
CA ALA A 258 -0.13 -5.70 7.87
C ALA A 258 -1.27 -4.69 8.15
N GLU A 259 -0.99 -3.39 8.07
CA GLU A 259 -2.03 -2.36 8.16
C GLU A 259 -3.04 -2.46 7.01
N THR A 260 -2.60 -2.72 5.77
CA THR A 260 -3.54 -2.94 4.64
C THR A 260 -4.44 -4.15 4.87
N ASP A 261 -3.93 -5.26 5.41
CA ASP A 261 -4.72 -6.47 5.69
C ASP A 261 -5.79 -6.22 6.78
N ASN A 262 -5.48 -5.37 7.76
CA ASN A 262 -6.38 -4.99 8.85
C ASN A 262 -7.61 -4.19 8.37
N PHE A 263 -7.59 -3.62 7.15
CA PHE A 263 -8.77 -2.95 6.60
C PHE A 263 -9.92 -3.94 6.29
N SER A 264 -9.63 -5.21 6.06
CA SER A 264 -10.67 -6.22 5.80
C SER A 264 -11.71 -6.31 6.93
N GLU A 265 -11.29 -6.14 8.19
CA GLU A 265 -12.19 -6.08 9.35
C GLU A 265 -13.12 -4.85 9.32
N GLN A 266 -12.64 -3.73 8.77
CA GLN A 266 -13.45 -2.52 8.63
C GLN A 266 -14.58 -2.73 7.63
N LYS A 267 -14.34 -3.50 6.57
CA LYS A 267 -15.36 -3.86 5.58
C LYS A 267 -16.53 -4.60 6.21
N GLU A 268 -16.22 -5.60 7.05
CA GLU A 268 -17.25 -6.44 7.67
C GLU A 268 -18.03 -5.66 8.73
N THR A 269 -17.32 -4.84 9.52
CA THR A 269 -17.95 -3.95 10.51
C THR A 269 -18.97 -3.01 9.85
N PHE A 270 -18.59 -2.36 8.75
CA PHE A 270 -19.50 -1.52 7.97
C PHE A 270 -20.75 -2.28 7.51
N LYS A 271 -20.57 -3.45 6.89
CA LYS A 271 -21.67 -4.28 6.38
C LYS A 271 -22.62 -4.72 7.49
N GLN A 272 -22.07 -5.08 8.65
CA GLN A 272 -22.84 -5.49 9.80
C GLN A 272 -23.72 -4.33 10.31
N GLU A 273 -23.15 -3.14 10.47
CA GLU A 273 -23.91 -2.00 10.99
C GLU A 273 -24.94 -1.47 9.98
N MET A 274 -24.62 -1.41 8.68
CA MET A 274 -25.60 -1.07 7.64
C MET A 274 -26.77 -2.06 7.59
N ARG A 275 -26.48 -3.36 7.65
CA ARG A 275 -27.53 -4.39 7.74
C ARG A 275 -28.37 -4.22 9.01
N GLY A 276 -27.76 -3.81 10.11
CA GLY A 276 -28.45 -3.44 11.34
C GLY A 276 -29.47 -2.33 11.11
N VAL A 277 -29.06 -1.23 10.47
CA VAL A 277 -29.95 -0.13 10.08
C VAL A 277 -31.11 -0.64 9.21
N GLU A 278 -30.83 -1.37 8.14
CA GLU A 278 -31.84 -1.91 7.23
C GLU A 278 -32.87 -2.79 7.94
N GLN A 279 -32.42 -3.65 8.85
CA GLN A 279 -33.30 -4.52 9.61
C GLN A 279 -34.24 -3.72 10.51
N GLN A 280 -33.73 -2.70 11.20
CA GLN A 280 -34.56 -1.83 12.03
C GLN A 280 -35.56 -1.04 11.18
N PHE A 281 -35.15 -0.52 10.03
CA PHE A 281 -36.04 0.21 9.13
C PHE A 281 -37.09 -0.67 8.47
N SER A 282 -36.74 -1.90 8.12
CA SER A 282 -37.72 -2.91 7.65
C SER A 282 -38.77 -3.18 8.71
N ALA A 283 -38.36 -3.36 9.98
CA ALA A 283 -39.28 -3.56 11.10
C ALA A 283 -40.17 -2.32 11.33
N ILE A 284 -39.60 -1.11 11.25
CA ILE A 284 -40.32 0.18 11.31
C ILE A 284 -41.40 0.25 10.22
N LYS A 285 -41.04 -0.12 8.98
CA LYS A 285 -41.92 -0.11 7.82
C LYS A 285 -43.10 -1.06 7.99
N GLU A 286 -42.87 -2.28 8.47
CA GLU A 286 -43.94 -3.23 8.79
C GLU A 286 -44.93 -2.68 9.83
N LYS A 287 -44.42 -1.92 10.82
CA LYS A 287 -45.27 -1.25 11.82
C LYS A 287 -46.03 -0.06 11.22
N MET A 288 -45.52 0.61 10.19
CA MET A 288 -46.25 1.72 9.55
C MET A 288 -47.58 1.27 8.93
N ASP A 289 -47.67 0.05 8.41
CA ASP A 289 -48.95 -0.48 7.90
C ASP A 289 -49.99 -0.65 9.01
N TYR A 290 -49.55 -0.93 10.24
CA TYR A 290 -50.42 -0.91 11.40
C TYR A 290 -50.89 0.52 11.71
N LEU A 291 -50.00 1.51 11.71
CA LEU A 291 -50.37 2.92 11.92
C LEU A 291 -51.35 3.43 10.87
N LYS A 292 -51.13 3.11 9.59
CA LYS A 292 -52.04 3.45 8.48
C LYS A 292 -53.45 2.93 8.76
N ARG A 293 -53.58 1.66 9.16
CA ARG A 293 -54.87 1.05 9.53
C ARG A 293 -55.49 1.70 10.77
N LEU A 294 -54.66 1.95 11.79
CA LEU A 294 -55.09 2.60 13.03
C LEU A 294 -55.64 4.00 12.76
N ASN A 295 -54.97 4.78 11.91
CA ASN A 295 -55.41 6.11 11.50
C ASN A 295 -56.75 6.08 10.74
N VAL A 296 -56.95 5.14 9.82
CA VAL A 296 -58.26 4.95 9.16
C VAL A 296 -59.37 4.65 10.18
N MET A 297 -59.10 3.78 11.17
CA MET A 297 -60.06 3.49 12.24
C MET A 297 -60.33 4.72 13.12
N SER A 298 -59.29 5.47 13.46
CA SER A 298 -59.38 6.74 14.19
C SER A 298 -60.33 7.70 13.49
N ARG A 299 -60.15 7.91 12.18
CA ARG A 299 -61.01 8.82 11.40
C ARG A 299 -62.47 8.39 11.39
N ILE A 300 -62.74 7.10 11.23
CA ILE A 300 -64.11 6.56 11.24
C ILE A 300 -64.77 6.84 12.58
N GLU A 301 -64.11 6.58 13.71
CA GLU A 301 -64.71 6.81 15.01
C GLU A 301 -64.78 8.29 15.39
N ILE A 302 -63.81 9.10 14.99
CA ILE A 302 -63.80 10.54 15.27
C ILE A 302 -64.89 11.28 14.46
N SER A 303 -65.20 10.82 13.25
CA SER A 303 -66.32 11.36 12.47
C SER A 303 -67.68 11.19 13.16
N ARG A 304 -67.78 10.29 14.16
CA ARG A 304 -68.99 10.04 14.95
C ARG A 304 -69.04 10.84 16.26
N LEU A 305 -68.00 11.59 16.58
CA LEU A 305 -67.84 12.34 17.82
C LEU A 305 -67.96 13.86 17.60
N ASP A 306 -68.10 14.61 18.71
CA ASP A 306 -68.26 16.07 18.74
C ASP A 306 -67.11 16.83 18.06
N ARG A 307 -67.37 18.09 17.69
CA ARG A 307 -66.42 19.00 16.98
C ARG A 307 -65.04 19.12 17.64
N GLU A 308 -64.94 19.04 18.97
CA GLU A 308 -63.64 19.10 19.68
C GLU A 308 -62.81 17.81 19.53
N MET A 309 -63.44 16.67 19.28
CA MET A 309 -62.72 15.42 18.99
C MET A 309 -62.20 15.39 17.55
N GLN A 310 -62.85 16.13 16.65
CA GLN A 310 -62.40 16.27 15.26
C GLN A 310 -61.02 16.90 15.17
N SER A 311 -60.73 17.96 15.95
CA SER A 311 -59.41 18.60 15.92
C SER A 311 -58.28 17.66 16.38
N PHE A 312 -58.53 16.78 17.35
CA PHE A 312 -57.56 15.76 17.75
C PHE A 312 -57.37 14.68 16.67
N GLY A 313 -58.45 14.30 16.00
CA GLY A 313 -58.36 13.38 14.87
C GLY A 313 -57.57 13.93 13.71
N ASP A 314 -57.79 15.20 13.39
CA ASP A 314 -57.06 15.90 12.33
C ASP A 314 -55.57 16.02 12.68
N GLU A 315 -55.24 16.31 13.94
CA GLU A 315 -53.84 16.35 14.42
C GLU A 315 -53.15 14.98 14.37
N ILE A 316 -53.83 13.92 14.84
CA ILE A 316 -53.33 12.54 14.76
C ILE A 316 -53.13 12.14 13.29
N ASP A 317 -54.08 12.47 12.41
CA ASP A 317 -54.01 12.14 10.99
C ASP A 317 -52.83 12.86 10.32
N GLN A 318 -52.68 14.16 10.59
CA GLN A 318 -51.57 14.96 10.04
C GLN A 318 -50.21 14.41 10.47
N ILE A 319 -50.00 14.15 11.76
CA ILE A 319 -48.71 13.65 12.26
C ILE A 319 -48.47 12.22 11.76
N SER A 320 -49.50 11.36 11.73
CA SER A 320 -49.36 10.00 11.21
C SER A 320 -49.01 9.98 9.73
N GLN A 321 -49.62 10.83 8.92
CA GLN A 321 -49.27 10.99 7.50
C GLN A 321 -47.85 11.54 7.32
N GLN A 322 -47.41 12.43 8.21
CA GLN A 322 -46.03 12.92 8.21
C GLN A 322 -45.05 11.79 8.52
N VAL A 323 -45.25 11.03 9.60
CA VAL A 323 -44.39 9.88 9.94
C VAL A 323 -44.34 8.85 8.82
N VAL A 324 -45.48 8.51 8.22
CA VAL A 324 -45.54 7.59 7.07
C VAL A 324 -44.70 8.09 5.90
N ARG A 325 -44.85 9.37 5.52
CA ARG A 325 -44.08 9.96 4.43
C ARG A 325 -42.59 9.95 4.73
N GLU A 326 -42.19 10.36 5.93
CA GLU A 326 -40.78 10.36 6.32
C GLU A 326 -40.19 8.96 6.29
N VAL A 327 -40.90 7.95 6.80
CA VAL A 327 -40.45 6.54 6.77
C VAL A 327 -40.28 6.04 5.33
N GLU A 328 -41.23 6.35 4.43
CA GLU A 328 -41.15 5.94 3.02
C GLU A 328 -39.98 6.61 2.29
N THR A 329 -39.77 7.91 2.52
CA THR A 329 -38.60 8.64 2.00
C THR A 329 -37.30 8.06 2.57
N SER A 330 -37.28 7.76 3.87
CA SER A 330 -36.09 7.20 4.56
C SER A 330 -35.71 5.82 4.04
N ASP A 331 -36.69 4.97 3.75
CA ASP A 331 -36.45 3.63 3.22
C ASP A 331 -35.74 3.69 1.86
N THR A 332 -36.22 4.57 0.97
CA THR A 332 -35.59 4.81 -0.33
C THR A 332 -34.18 5.36 -0.14
N PHE A 333 -34.04 6.36 0.74
CA PHE A 333 -32.77 6.98 1.08
C PHE A 333 -31.73 5.98 1.60
N ILE A 334 -32.12 5.09 2.51
CA ILE A 334 -31.23 4.08 3.10
C ILE A 334 -30.73 3.10 2.04
N VAL A 335 -31.61 2.64 1.15
CA VAL A 335 -31.24 1.72 0.07
C VAL A 335 -30.25 2.38 -0.89
N GLU A 336 -30.49 3.64 -1.26
CA GLU A 336 -29.59 4.41 -2.13
C GLU A 336 -28.24 4.68 -1.46
N LEU A 337 -28.26 5.13 -0.20
CA LEU A 337 -27.06 5.37 0.60
C LEU A 337 -26.24 4.08 0.75
N GLN A 338 -26.88 2.96 1.06
CA GLN A 338 -26.24 1.66 1.16
C GLN A 338 -25.56 1.26 -0.16
N ALA A 339 -26.26 1.43 -1.29
CA ALA A 339 -25.71 1.10 -2.60
C ALA A 339 -24.47 1.95 -2.90
N LYS A 340 -24.56 3.27 -2.70
CA LYS A 340 -23.46 4.22 -2.86
C LYS A 340 -22.26 3.86 -1.97
N LEU A 341 -22.46 3.74 -0.67
CA LEU A 341 -21.38 3.46 0.27
C LEU A 341 -20.73 2.08 0.03
N ASN A 342 -21.50 1.07 -0.39
CA ASN A 342 -20.93 -0.22 -0.79
C ASN A 342 -20.07 -0.09 -2.05
N GLU A 343 -20.52 0.65 -3.07
CA GLU A 343 -19.74 0.89 -4.28
C GLU A 343 -18.44 1.63 -3.97
N ASP A 344 -18.51 2.66 -3.12
CA ASP A 344 -17.35 3.42 -2.65
C ASP A 344 -16.35 2.55 -1.90
N LEU A 345 -16.86 1.70 -1.01
CA LEU A 345 -16.03 0.79 -0.24
C LEU A 345 -15.40 -0.30 -1.13
N GLU A 346 -16.14 -0.84 -2.10
CA GLU A 346 -15.58 -1.78 -3.08
C GLU A 346 -14.51 -1.14 -3.95
N HIS A 347 -14.72 0.10 -4.37
CA HIS A 347 -13.71 0.87 -5.10
C HIS A 347 -12.45 1.09 -4.26
N PHE A 348 -12.61 1.48 -2.99
CA PHE A 348 -11.50 1.61 -2.03
C PHE A 348 -10.70 0.31 -1.92
N PHE A 349 -11.36 -0.83 -1.67
CA PHE A 349 -10.65 -2.10 -1.52
C PHE A 349 -9.94 -2.55 -2.79
N LYS A 350 -10.53 -2.27 -3.97
CA LYS A 350 -9.85 -2.54 -5.24
C LYS A 350 -8.59 -1.70 -5.41
N GLN A 351 -8.61 -0.44 -5.00
CA GLN A 351 -7.42 0.42 -4.99
C GLN A 351 -6.38 -0.09 -3.97
N LEU A 352 -6.85 -0.46 -2.78
CA LEU A 352 -6.00 -1.00 -1.72
C LEU A 352 -5.30 -2.28 -2.16
N ASP A 353 -6.01 -3.21 -2.81
CA ASP A 353 -5.43 -4.44 -3.37
C ASP A 353 -4.32 -4.15 -4.40
N GLY A 354 -4.52 -3.14 -5.24
CA GLY A 354 -3.50 -2.66 -6.17
C GLY A 354 -2.26 -2.14 -5.45
N ASN A 355 -2.45 -1.32 -4.42
CA ASN A 355 -1.38 -0.79 -3.59
C ASN A 355 -0.64 -1.91 -2.84
N THR A 356 -1.36 -2.86 -2.24
CA THR A 356 -0.80 -4.05 -1.57
C THR A 356 0.07 -4.88 -2.53
N LYS A 357 -0.31 -5.00 -3.80
CA LYS A 357 0.53 -5.66 -4.81
C LYS A 357 1.83 -4.90 -5.04
N HIS A 358 1.78 -3.58 -5.21
CA HIS A 358 2.98 -2.76 -5.39
C HIS A 358 3.90 -2.79 -4.16
N LEU A 359 3.33 -2.80 -2.96
CA LEU A 359 4.08 -2.96 -1.71
C LEU A 359 4.81 -4.31 -1.63
N LYS A 360 4.16 -5.40 -2.03
CA LYS A 360 4.79 -6.73 -2.11
C LYS A 360 5.92 -6.77 -3.15
N GLU A 361 5.72 -6.15 -4.30
CA GLU A 361 6.77 -6.03 -5.33
C GLU A 361 7.97 -5.22 -4.81
N ALA A 362 7.73 -4.10 -4.13
CA ALA A 362 8.78 -3.30 -3.50
C ALA A 362 9.54 -4.09 -2.43
N GLN A 363 8.83 -4.86 -1.60
CA GLN A 363 9.42 -5.67 -0.53
C GLN A 363 10.31 -6.80 -1.10
N ALA A 364 9.80 -7.54 -2.08
CA ALA A 364 10.56 -8.61 -2.74
C ALA A 364 11.82 -8.07 -3.42
N THR A 365 11.71 -6.89 -4.03
CA THR A 365 12.83 -6.18 -4.66
C THR A 365 13.89 -5.79 -3.63
N ALA A 366 13.48 -5.16 -2.52
CA ALA A 366 14.39 -4.77 -1.44
C ALA A 366 15.11 -5.99 -0.83
N HIS A 367 14.41 -7.10 -0.66
CA HIS A 367 14.99 -8.35 -0.16
C HIS A 367 16.05 -8.91 -1.13
N THR A 368 15.70 -9.02 -2.41
CA THR A 368 16.62 -9.51 -3.46
C THR A 368 17.90 -8.69 -3.51
N PHE A 369 17.81 -7.36 -3.42
CA PHE A 369 18.99 -6.50 -3.42
C PHE A 369 19.80 -6.60 -2.13
N SER A 370 19.15 -6.74 -0.98
CA SER A 370 19.85 -6.96 0.29
C SER A 370 20.71 -8.23 0.24
N GLU A 371 20.19 -9.30 -0.38
CA GLU A 371 20.92 -10.55 -0.63
C GLU A 371 22.05 -10.39 -1.65
N GLN A 372 21.82 -9.68 -2.76
CA GLN A 372 22.85 -9.43 -3.79
C GLN A 372 24.01 -8.56 -3.30
N LEU A 373 23.75 -7.68 -2.33
CA LEU A 373 24.77 -6.84 -1.72
C LEU A 373 25.57 -7.57 -0.61
N ASP A 374 25.21 -8.81 -0.27
CA ASP A 374 25.90 -9.58 0.77
C ASP A 374 27.36 -9.83 0.40
N PRO A 375 28.33 -9.27 1.15
CA PRO A 375 29.75 -9.48 0.88
C PRO A 375 30.15 -10.96 0.92
N SER A 376 29.40 -11.80 1.64
CA SER A 376 29.63 -13.23 1.76
C SER A 376 29.20 -14.02 0.51
N GLN A 377 28.31 -13.48 -0.31
CA GLN A 377 27.83 -14.07 -1.57
C GLN A 377 28.78 -13.80 -2.76
N GLY A 378 29.92 -13.15 -2.54
CA GLY A 378 30.92 -12.97 -3.58
C GLY A 378 30.75 -11.69 -4.41
N VAL A 379 30.36 -10.57 -3.78
CA VAL A 379 30.62 -9.22 -4.34
C VAL A 379 32.13 -8.92 -4.51
N ARG A 380 32.99 -9.91 -4.22
CA ARG A 380 34.43 -9.92 -4.52
C ARG A 380 34.66 -9.97 -6.03
N SER A 381 35.09 -8.85 -6.61
CA SER A 381 36.22 -8.73 -7.57
C SER A 381 36.33 -9.72 -8.74
N ASP A 382 35.28 -10.43 -9.15
CA ASP A 382 35.34 -11.45 -10.20
C ASP A 382 35.46 -10.86 -11.61
N SER A 383 35.61 -9.54 -11.73
CA SER A 383 35.80 -8.89 -13.04
C SER A 383 37.10 -9.28 -13.74
N MET A 384 38.16 -9.64 -13.01
CA MET A 384 39.44 -10.12 -13.58
C MET A 384 39.53 -11.65 -13.59
N HIS A 385 39.13 -12.33 -12.51
CA HIS A 385 39.19 -13.80 -12.42
C HIS A 385 38.08 -14.49 -13.21
N GLY A 386 36.96 -13.82 -13.52
CA GLY A 386 35.91 -14.34 -14.39
C GLY A 386 36.24 -14.30 -15.89
N LEU A 387 37.34 -13.65 -16.30
CA LEU A 387 37.76 -13.61 -17.70
C LEU A 387 38.39 -14.96 -18.11
N PRO A 388 37.84 -15.66 -19.11
CA PRO A 388 38.42 -16.91 -19.61
C PRO A 388 39.87 -16.73 -20.07
N SER A 389 40.19 -15.57 -20.65
CA SER A 389 41.53 -15.19 -21.12
C SER A 389 42.54 -15.00 -19.99
N PHE A 390 42.11 -14.62 -18.79
CA PHE A 390 42.99 -14.47 -17.62
C PHE A 390 43.45 -15.84 -17.12
N HIS A 391 42.53 -16.80 -17.03
CA HIS A 391 42.83 -18.17 -16.66
C HIS A 391 43.71 -18.87 -17.70
N GLU A 392 43.45 -18.63 -18.99
CA GLU A 392 44.25 -19.17 -20.08
C GLU A 392 45.68 -18.61 -20.10
N ALA A 393 45.83 -17.29 -19.96
CA ALA A 393 47.16 -16.66 -19.86
C ALA A 393 47.94 -17.14 -18.63
N SER A 394 47.30 -17.25 -17.47
CA SER A 394 47.93 -17.75 -16.23
C SER A 394 48.37 -19.21 -16.36
N ALA A 395 47.54 -20.06 -16.96
CA ALA A 395 47.85 -21.47 -17.17
C ALA A 395 49.05 -21.65 -18.12
N LEU A 396 49.10 -20.88 -19.22
CA LEU A 396 50.18 -20.96 -20.20
C LEU A 396 51.52 -20.42 -19.68
N ILE A 397 51.51 -19.41 -18.81
CA ILE A 397 52.72 -18.95 -18.12
C ILE A 397 53.26 -20.04 -17.21
N GLU A 398 52.39 -20.71 -16.45
CA GLU A 398 52.80 -21.76 -15.53
C GLU A 398 53.29 -23.00 -16.29
N GLU A 399 52.67 -23.32 -17.43
CA GLU A 399 53.16 -24.35 -18.34
C GLU A 399 54.54 -23.99 -18.91
N ALA A 400 54.73 -22.76 -19.40
CA ALA A 400 56.01 -22.27 -19.90
C ALA A 400 57.10 -22.32 -18.81
N LYS A 401 56.81 -21.86 -17.60
CA LYS A 401 57.71 -21.97 -16.43
C LYS A 401 58.15 -23.41 -16.19
N ASN A 402 57.20 -24.33 -16.15
CA ASN A 402 57.48 -25.74 -15.92
C ASN A 402 58.37 -26.32 -17.02
N MET A 403 58.17 -25.93 -18.28
CA MET A 403 59.06 -26.36 -19.36
C MET A 403 60.50 -25.82 -19.20
N TYR A 404 60.66 -24.54 -18.87
CA TYR A 404 61.97 -23.91 -18.72
C TYR A 404 62.71 -24.29 -17.43
N ALA A 405 62.00 -24.72 -16.38
CA ALA A 405 62.61 -25.23 -15.15
C ALA A 405 63.19 -26.65 -15.31
N HIS A 406 62.74 -27.40 -16.33
CA HIS A 406 63.13 -28.79 -16.58
C HIS A 406 64.00 -28.98 -17.85
N SER A 407 64.28 -27.90 -18.58
CA SER A 407 65.21 -27.84 -19.72
C SER A 407 66.59 -27.36 -19.27
#